data_AF-A0A0G1WW34-F1
#
_entry.id   AF-A0A0G1WW34-F1
#
_cell.length_a   1.000
_cell.length_b   1.000
_cell.length_c   1.000
_cell.angle_alpha   90.00
_cell.angle_beta   90.00
_cell.angle_gamma   90.00
#
_symmetry.space_group_name_H-M   'P 1'
#
loop_
_entity.id
_entity.type
_entity.pdbx_description
1 polymer ?
#
loop_
_entity_poly.entity_id
_entity_poly.type
_entity_poly.pdbx_seq_one_letter_code
_entity_poly.pdbx_strand_id
1 'polypeptide(L)'
;MFTFLIFEILSAVVGIIALGVLIVHLVRHNTAGAALKKRGVYIPAIVLVIAFFSGLIANKTYPPNFAMPAFMHSHAPGSVPASIPFGKIIEFFKYKNRFEKVTDIGANPNLVPENSQTPDSDGIVRISLTAQEVIGEIAPGIYFNYWTYNNQVPGPMLRVREGDTIELTLTNHPSSLHPHNIDLHAVTGPGGGAVLTNVKPGETKTFKWKALNPGLYVYHCATPNVSTHNSHGQYGLILVEPREGLVKVDKEFYVMQGELYTMGQLGKKGLVPFDSEALLEGTPNYVTFNGKVEQVPRMHAKVGDTVRIYVGNGGVNLISSFHVIGEIFDTVYPNANIGGALEYNTQATAVLPGGAGIVEFKLDVPGKYLLVDHALARMNKGAWAVLEVTGDENPDIFSPVGKE
;
A
#
# COMPACT_ATOMS: atom_id res chain seq x y z
N MET A 1 -17.14 -17.19 -6.44
CA MET A 1 -17.15 -15.71 -6.54
C MET A 1 -18.00 -15.22 -7.72
N PHE A 2 -17.71 -15.59 -8.99
CA PHE A 2 -18.56 -15.24 -10.15
C PHE A 2 -20.01 -15.73 -10.02
N THR A 3 -20.20 -16.95 -9.52
CA THR A 3 -21.53 -17.50 -9.23
C THR A 3 -22.28 -16.66 -8.18
N PHE A 4 -21.58 -16.18 -7.15
CA PHE A 4 -22.19 -15.51 -6.00
C PHE A 4 -22.60 -14.06 -6.27
N LEU A 5 -21.80 -13.29 -7.01
CA LEU A 5 -22.19 -11.93 -7.45
C LEU A 5 -23.38 -11.97 -8.41
N ILE A 6 -23.41 -12.96 -9.30
CA ILE A 6 -24.56 -13.22 -10.17
C ILE A 6 -25.79 -13.56 -9.31
N PHE A 7 -25.65 -14.42 -8.29
CA PHE A 7 -26.75 -14.73 -7.37
C PHE A 7 -27.22 -13.52 -6.58
N GLU A 8 -26.34 -12.60 -6.19
CA GLU A 8 -26.70 -11.39 -5.44
C GLU A 8 -27.47 -10.39 -6.31
N ILE A 9 -27.01 -10.14 -7.54
CA ILE A 9 -27.71 -9.27 -8.50
C ILE A 9 -29.05 -9.91 -8.89
N LEU A 10 -29.07 -11.21 -9.18
CA LEU A 10 -30.32 -11.93 -9.43
C LEU A 10 -31.25 -11.83 -8.23
N SER A 11 -30.74 -12.06 -7.02
CA SER A 11 -31.49 -11.96 -5.77
C SER A 11 -32.08 -10.57 -5.57
N ALA A 12 -31.31 -9.50 -5.78
CA ALA A 12 -31.79 -8.12 -5.66
C ALA A 12 -32.84 -7.78 -6.73
N VAL A 13 -32.59 -8.12 -8.00
CA VAL A 13 -33.54 -7.89 -9.10
C VAL A 13 -34.83 -8.67 -8.87
N VAL A 14 -34.71 -9.94 -8.50
CA VAL A 14 -35.84 -10.82 -8.19
C VAL A 14 -36.60 -10.31 -6.96
N GLY A 15 -35.91 -9.81 -5.93
CA GLY A 15 -36.51 -9.20 -4.75
C GLY A 15 -37.28 -7.91 -5.08
N ILE A 16 -36.73 -7.04 -5.93
CA ILE A 16 -37.39 -5.80 -6.39
C ILE A 16 -38.63 -6.11 -7.22
N ILE A 17 -38.53 -7.07 -8.14
CA ILE A 17 -39.67 -7.53 -8.95
C ILE A 17 -40.76 -8.13 -8.05
N ALA A 18 -40.37 -8.98 -7.09
CA ALA A 18 -41.29 -9.59 -6.13
C ALA A 18 -41.99 -8.54 -5.26
N LEU A 19 -41.26 -7.52 -4.80
CA LEU A 19 -41.81 -6.40 -4.02
C LEU A 19 -42.78 -5.58 -4.85
N GLY A 20 -42.44 -5.28 -6.10
CA GLY A 20 -43.31 -4.56 -7.02
C GLY A 20 -44.62 -5.29 -7.28
N VAL A 21 -44.56 -6.62 -7.50
CA VAL A 21 -45.75 -7.47 -7.64
C VAL A 21 -46.60 -7.47 -6.36
N LEU A 22 -45.96 -7.55 -5.20
CA LEU A 22 -46.66 -7.52 -3.91
C LEU A 22 -47.38 -6.18 -3.68
N ILE A 23 -46.71 -5.06 -3.95
CA ILE A 23 -47.28 -3.70 -3.84
C ILE A 23 -48.47 -3.53 -4.80
N VAL A 24 -48.31 -3.90 -6.07
CA VAL A 24 -49.40 -3.80 -7.06
C VAL A 24 -50.60 -4.67 -6.64
N HIS A 25 -50.34 -5.85 -6.08
CA HIS A 25 -51.41 -6.74 -5.61
C HIS A 25 -52.15 -6.17 -4.39
N LEU A 26 -51.41 -5.60 -3.42
CA LEU A 26 -51.99 -4.97 -2.24
C LEU A 26 -52.78 -3.71 -2.57
N VAL A 27 -52.29 -2.88 -3.51
CA VAL A 27 -52.99 -1.68 -3.98
C VAL A 27 -54.29 -2.04 -4.73
N ARG A 28 -54.30 -3.13 -5.50
CA ARG A 28 -55.49 -3.58 -6.24
C ARG A 28 -56.53 -4.30 -5.39
N HIS A 29 -56.12 -4.90 -4.28
CA HIS A 29 -56.98 -5.68 -3.41
C HIS A 29 -56.94 -5.09 -2.00
N ASN A 30 -57.81 -4.09 -1.77
CA ASN A 30 -57.87 -3.19 -0.62
C ASN A 30 -58.19 -3.86 0.75
N THR A 31 -57.77 -5.11 0.98
CA THR A 31 -57.98 -5.87 2.22
C THR A 31 -56.79 -6.78 2.53
N ALA A 32 -56.01 -6.41 3.55
CA ALA A 32 -54.82 -7.14 3.98
C ALA A 32 -55.09 -8.60 4.43
N GLY A 33 -56.30 -8.89 4.92
CA GLY A 33 -56.65 -10.19 5.53
C GLY A 33 -56.90 -11.35 4.56
N ALA A 34 -57.30 -11.09 3.30
CA ALA A 34 -57.64 -12.14 2.33
C ALA A 34 -56.52 -12.41 1.30
N ALA A 35 -55.49 -11.56 1.24
CA ALA A 35 -54.41 -11.62 0.27
C ALA A 35 -53.40 -12.75 0.57
N LEU A 36 -53.13 -13.04 1.85
CA LEU A 36 -52.09 -13.98 2.30
C LEU A 36 -52.33 -15.46 1.94
N LYS A 37 -53.54 -15.84 1.51
CA LYS A 37 -53.86 -17.23 1.12
C LYS A 37 -53.83 -17.48 -0.39
N LYS A 38 -53.63 -16.44 -1.22
CA LYS A 38 -53.67 -16.58 -2.69
C LYS A 38 -52.28 -16.82 -3.26
N ARG A 39 -52.24 -17.62 -4.33
CA ARG A 39 -50.97 -18.02 -4.94
C ARG A 39 -50.09 -16.84 -5.40
N GLY A 40 -50.72 -15.70 -5.72
CA GLY A 40 -50.04 -14.47 -6.14
C GLY A 40 -49.28 -13.69 -5.06
N VAL A 41 -49.39 -14.06 -3.77
CA VAL A 41 -48.76 -13.33 -2.66
C VAL A 41 -47.65 -14.15 -2.00
N TYR A 42 -47.86 -15.44 -1.79
CA TYR A 42 -46.88 -16.28 -1.08
C TYR A 42 -45.60 -16.56 -1.89
N ILE A 43 -45.68 -16.73 -3.22
CA ILE A 43 -44.47 -16.94 -4.06
C ILE A 43 -43.58 -15.70 -4.05
N PRO A 44 -44.07 -14.48 -4.35
CA PRO A 44 -43.26 -13.27 -4.23
C PRO A 44 -42.72 -13.06 -2.81
N ALA A 45 -43.50 -13.33 -1.76
CA ALA A 45 -43.03 -13.21 -0.39
C ALA A 45 -41.89 -14.19 -0.05
N ILE A 46 -42.00 -15.47 -0.44
CA ILE A 46 -40.93 -16.46 -0.25
C ILE A 46 -39.68 -16.06 -1.03
N VAL A 47 -39.85 -15.62 -2.26
CA VAL A 47 -38.76 -15.14 -3.12
C VAL A 47 -38.07 -13.92 -2.50
N LEU A 48 -38.83 -13.00 -1.91
CA LEU A 48 -38.31 -11.82 -1.23
C LEU A 48 -37.60 -12.17 0.08
N VAL A 49 -38.09 -13.17 0.82
CA VAL A 49 -37.41 -13.73 2.00
C VAL A 49 -36.10 -14.41 1.60
N ILE A 50 -36.11 -15.26 0.57
CA ILE A 50 -34.88 -15.90 0.05
C ILE A 50 -33.89 -14.83 -0.42
N ALA A 51 -34.38 -13.81 -1.12
CA ALA A 51 -33.55 -12.72 -1.60
C ALA A 51 -32.96 -11.89 -0.45
N PHE A 52 -33.76 -11.61 0.59
CA PHE A 52 -33.33 -10.92 1.80
C PHE A 52 -32.29 -11.72 2.59
N PHE A 53 -32.52 -13.02 2.81
CA PHE A 53 -31.55 -13.87 3.52
C PHE A 53 -30.28 -14.12 2.71
N SER A 54 -30.41 -14.25 1.39
CA SER A 54 -29.27 -14.33 0.47
C SER A 54 -28.48 -13.01 0.48
N GLY A 55 -29.17 -11.87 0.52
CA GLY A 55 -28.58 -10.55 0.71
C GLY A 55 -27.89 -10.39 2.08
N LEU A 56 -28.45 -10.92 3.17
CA LEU A 56 -27.81 -10.90 4.50
C LEU A 56 -26.55 -11.77 4.56
N ILE A 57 -26.58 -12.95 3.92
CA ILE A 57 -25.40 -13.83 3.80
C ILE A 57 -24.35 -13.18 2.90
N ALA A 58 -24.78 -12.57 1.78
CA ALA A 58 -23.92 -11.81 0.90
C ALA A 58 -23.29 -10.61 1.63
N ASN A 59 -24.07 -9.83 2.39
CA ASN A 59 -23.62 -8.67 3.17
C ASN A 59 -22.61 -9.04 4.28
N LYS A 60 -22.79 -10.20 4.94
CA LYS A 60 -21.77 -10.74 5.85
C LYS A 60 -20.47 -11.16 5.14
N THR A 61 -20.52 -11.36 3.82
CA THR A 61 -19.39 -11.80 3.01
C THR A 61 -18.78 -10.66 2.17
N TYR A 62 -19.57 -9.63 1.83
CA TYR A 62 -19.22 -8.49 0.99
C TYR A 62 -20.01 -7.26 1.45
N PRO A 63 -19.38 -6.15 1.83
CA PRO A 63 -20.11 -4.91 2.08
C PRO A 63 -20.81 -4.46 0.78
N PRO A 64 -22.02 -3.88 0.84
CA PRO A 64 -22.85 -3.60 -0.34
C PRO A 64 -22.29 -2.49 -1.25
N ASN A 65 -21.22 -1.82 -0.82
CA ASN A 65 -20.66 -0.66 -1.50
C ASN A 65 -19.38 -1.04 -2.25
N PHE A 66 -19.47 -1.96 -3.21
CA PHE A 66 -18.33 -2.31 -4.08
C PHE A 66 -17.83 -1.13 -4.95
N ALA A 67 -18.59 -0.04 -4.98
CA ALA A 67 -18.25 1.23 -5.60
C ALA A 67 -18.73 2.37 -4.69
N MET A 68 -18.10 3.53 -4.81
CA MET A 68 -18.61 4.77 -4.23
C MET A 68 -20.08 4.95 -4.62
N PRO A 69 -20.93 5.47 -3.72
CA PRO A 69 -22.29 5.84 -4.10
C PRO A 69 -22.25 6.71 -5.37
N ALA A 70 -23.14 6.46 -6.34
CA ALA A 70 -23.12 7.11 -7.66
C ALA A 70 -23.20 8.66 -7.61
N PHE A 71 -23.50 9.23 -6.45
CA PHE A 71 -23.58 10.66 -6.16
C PHE A 71 -22.31 11.24 -5.52
N MET A 72 -21.28 10.44 -5.27
CA MET A 72 -20.04 10.90 -4.65
C MET A 72 -19.05 11.37 -5.73
N HIS A 73 -18.72 12.65 -5.71
CA HIS A 73 -17.79 13.27 -6.66
C HIS A 73 -16.39 13.36 -6.06
N SER A 74 -15.37 12.95 -6.83
CA SER A 74 -13.97 13.19 -6.45
C SER A 74 -13.59 14.63 -6.76
N HIS A 75 -13.01 15.31 -5.78
CA HIS A 75 -12.39 16.62 -5.97
C HIS A 75 -10.90 16.53 -6.37
N ALA A 76 -10.38 15.31 -6.55
CA ALA A 76 -9.00 15.12 -7.00
C ALA A 76 -8.81 15.65 -8.44
N PRO A 77 -7.60 16.16 -8.77
CA PRO A 77 -7.26 16.52 -10.15
C PRO A 77 -7.58 15.37 -11.12
N GLY A 78 -8.24 15.70 -12.24
CA GLY A 78 -8.76 14.72 -13.20
C GLY A 78 -10.20 14.25 -12.95
N SER A 79 -10.81 14.60 -11.81
CA SER A 79 -12.24 14.33 -11.50
C SER A 79 -12.64 12.85 -11.54
N VAL A 80 -11.66 11.93 -11.46
CA VAL A 80 -11.91 10.49 -11.46
C VAL A 80 -12.29 10.05 -10.04
N PRO A 81 -13.43 9.36 -9.85
CA PRO A 81 -13.81 8.80 -8.55
C PRO A 81 -12.70 7.94 -7.94
N ALA A 82 -12.61 7.90 -6.60
CA ALA A 82 -11.68 7.02 -5.89
C ALA A 82 -12.05 5.53 -6.03
N SER A 83 -13.30 5.24 -6.40
CA SER A 83 -13.74 3.88 -6.73
C SER A 83 -13.25 3.44 -8.10
N ILE A 84 -12.83 2.17 -8.18
CA ILE A 84 -12.66 1.48 -9.44
C ILE A 84 -14.05 1.36 -10.10
N PRO A 85 -14.26 1.87 -11.33
CA PRO A 85 -15.57 1.77 -12.01
C PRO A 85 -16.06 0.33 -12.09
N PHE A 86 -17.37 0.10 -11.98
CA PHE A 86 -17.96 -1.26 -12.02
C PHE A 86 -17.51 -2.09 -13.22
N GLY A 87 -17.38 -1.48 -14.41
CA GLY A 87 -16.85 -2.15 -15.60
C GLY A 87 -15.42 -2.67 -15.43
N LYS A 88 -14.57 -1.95 -14.70
CA LYS A 88 -13.19 -2.35 -14.39
C LYS A 88 -13.12 -3.47 -13.35
N ILE A 89 -14.09 -3.56 -12.44
CA ILE A 89 -14.21 -4.70 -11.51
C ILE A 89 -14.56 -5.99 -12.28
N ILE A 90 -15.51 -5.91 -13.23
CA ILE A 90 -15.83 -7.05 -14.10
C ILE A 90 -14.61 -7.45 -14.92
N GLU A 91 -13.89 -6.46 -15.47
CA GLU A 91 -12.66 -6.67 -16.23
C GLU A 91 -11.58 -7.36 -15.39
N PHE A 92 -11.36 -6.89 -14.16
CA PHE A 92 -10.45 -7.50 -13.19
C PHE A 92 -10.79 -8.97 -12.97
N PHE A 93 -12.06 -9.30 -12.67
CA PHE A 93 -12.42 -10.70 -12.42
C PHE A 93 -12.41 -11.57 -13.68
N LYS A 94 -12.65 -11.00 -14.85
CA LYS A 94 -12.49 -11.67 -16.15
C LYS A 94 -11.02 -12.00 -16.41
N TYR A 95 -10.11 -11.12 -16.02
CA TYR A 95 -8.67 -11.25 -16.30
C TYR A 95 -7.82 -11.62 -15.10
N LYS A 96 -8.42 -11.97 -13.95
CA LYS A 96 -7.69 -12.28 -12.72
C LYS A 96 -6.61 -13.35 -12.88
N ASN A 97 -6.81 -14.29 -13.80
CA ASN A 97 -5.88 -15.39 -14.07
C ASN A 97 -4.68 -14.94 -14.93
N ARG A 98 -4.68 -13.71 -15.45
CA ARG A 98 -3.56 -13.10 -16.18
C ARG A 98 -2.58 -12.40 -15.26
N PHE A 99 -3.01 -12.01 -14.05
CA PHE A 99 -2.11 -11.41 -13.09
C PHE A 99 -1.14 -12.46 -12.57
N GLU A 100 0.14 -12.07 -12.58
CA GLU A 100 1.18 -12.82 -11.90
C GLU A 100 0.87 -12.88 -10.41
N LYS A 101 1.07 -14.06 -9.81
CA LYS A 101 1.01 -14.23 -8.37
C LYS A 101 2.43 -14.16 -7.84
N VAL A 102 2.75 -13.07 -7.15
CA VAL A 102 4.06 -12.89 -6.54
C VAL A 102 4.08 -13.65 -5.21
N THR A 103 5.15 -14.43 -5.00
CA THR A 103 5.33 -15.26 -3.79
C THR A 103 5.61 -14.41 -2.55
N ASP A 104 6.47 -13.40 -2.68
CA ASP A 104 6.73 -12.41 -1.65
C ASP A 104 6.56 -11.01 -2.23
N ILE A 105 5.44 -10.36 -1.91
CA ILE A 105 5.18 -8.99 -2.37
C ILE A 105 6.05 -7.97 -1.64
N GLY A 106 6.53 -8.29 -0.44
CA GLY A 106 7.23 -7.30 0.37
C GLY A 106 8.67 -7.14 -0.09
N ALA A 107 9.11 -5.92 -0.38
CA ALA A 107 10.50 -5.65 -0.71
C ALA A 107 11.43 -6.13 0.42
N ASN A 108 12.56 -6.71 0.04
CA ASN A 108 13.56 -7.15 1.01
C ASN A 108 14.24 -5.90 1.61
N PRO A 109 14.13 -5.67 2.94
CA PRO A 109 14.66 -4.46 3.56
C PRO A 109 16.20 -4.37 3.48
N ASN A 110 16.91 -5.47 3.22
CA ASN A 110 18.37 -5.47 3.09
C ASN A 110 18.85 -5.02 1.69
N LEU A 111 17.95 -4.84 0.71
CA LEU A 111 18.31 -4.47 -0.66
C LEU A 111 18.40 -2.95 -0.84
N VAL A 112 19.15 -2.29 0.03
CA VAL A 112 19.63 -0.93 -0.19
C VAL A 112 20.81 -1.02 -1.17
N PRO A 113 20.81 -0.30 -2.31
CA PRO A 113 21.99 -0.27 -3.18
C PRO A 113 23.21 0.24 -2.40
N GLU A 114 24.32 -0.51 -2.40
CA GLU A 114 25.52 -0.16 -1.64
C GLU A 114 26.15 1.17 -2.12
N ASN A 115 26.11 1.41 -3.43
CA ASN A 115 26.66 2.60 -4.06
C ASN A 115 25.61 3.26 -4.95
N SER A 116 25.73 4.57 -5.15
CA SER A 116 25.04 5.30 -6.22
C SER A 116 25.28 4.62 -7.57
N GLN A 117 24.23 4.56 -8.39
CA GLN A 117 24.35 4.11 -9.77
C GLN A 117 25.30 5.03 -10.53
N THR A 118 26.24 4.43 -11.27
CA THR A 118 27.25 5.19 -11.99
C THR A 118 26.73 5.64 -13.35
N PRO A 119 27.07 6.87 -13.80
CA PRO A 119 26.81 7.28 -15.16
C PRO A 119 27.53 6.38 -16.16
N ASP A 120 26.94 6.17 -17.33
CA ASP A 120 27.59 5.43 -18.42
C ASP A 120 28.54 6.32 -19.24
N SER A 121 28.94 5.85 -20.43
CA SER A 121 29.85 6.58 -21.32
C SER A 121 29.32 7.94 -21.78
N ASP A 122 28.01 8.16 -21.76
CA ASP A 122 27.39 9.45 -22.11
C ASP A 122 27.30 10.40 -20.91
N GLY A 123 27.77 9.97 -19.74
CA GLY A 123 27.62 10.71 -18.49
C GLY A 123 26.18 10.70 -17.95
N ILE A 124 25.38 9.69 -18.30
CA ILE A 124 23.97 9.57 -17.89
C ILE A 124 23.77 8.31 -17.03
N VAL A 125 23.11 8.47 -15.89
CA VAL A 125 22.63 7.36 -15.07
C VAL A 125 21.31 6.85 -15.67
N ARG A 126 21.24 5.56 -16.03
CA ARG A 126 20.03 4.98 -16.65
C ARG A 126 19.32 4.03 -15.70
N ILE A 127 18.07 4.38 -15.38
CA ILE A 127 17.18 3.61 -14.52
C ILE A 127 16.04 3.05 -15.36
N SER A 128 15.70 1.77 -15.16
CA SER A 128 14.53 1.14 -15.79
C SER A 128 13.62 0.54 -14.73
N LEU A 129 12.34 0.89 -14.79
CA LEU A 129 11.30 0.35 -13.93
C LEU A 129 10.16 -0.22 -14.78
N THR A 130 9.53 -1.27 -14.28
CA THR A 130 8.34 -1.89 -14.86
C THR A 130 7.18 -1.73 -13.89
N ALA A 131 6.15 -0.98 -14.29
CA ALA A 131 4.87 -0.97 -13.59
C ALA A 131 4.09 -2.23 -13.95
N GLN A 132 3.61 -2.97 -12.94
CA GLN A 132 2.84 -4.20 -13.15
C GLN A 132 1.81 -4.40 -12.04
N GLU A 133 0.60 -4.76 -12.45
CA GLU A 133 -0.45 -5.22 -11.55
C GLU A 133 -0.27 -6.72 -11.28
N VAL A 134 -0.22 -7.10 -10.00
CA VAL A 134 0.02 -8.47 -9.53
C VAL A 134 -0.94 -8.84 -8.41
N ILE A 135 -1.00 -10.13 -8.07
CA ILE A 135 -1.65 -10.60 -6.85
C ILE A 135 -0.56 -10.97 -5.84
N GLY A 136 -0.62 -10.35 -4.66
CA GLY A 136 0.32 -10.58 -3.56
C GLY A 136 -0.41 -10.92 -2.27
N GLU A 137 0.27 -11.56 -1.34
CA GLU A 137 -0.27 -11.88 -0.01
C GLU A 137 0.02 -10.74 0.98
N ILE A 138 -1.02 -10.19 1.61
CA ILE A 138 -0.89 -9.19 2.69
C ILE A 138 -0.47 -9.89 3.99
N ALA A 139 -1.15 -10.99 4.30
CA ALA A 139 -1.00 -11.78 5.52
C ALA A 139 -1.46 -13.22 5.21
N PRO A 140 -1.11 -14.25 6.01
CA PRO A 140 -1.37 -15.65 5.65
C PRO A 140 -2.81 -15.93 5.19
N GLY A 141 -2.98 -16.34 3.94
CA GLY A 141 -4.25 -16.63 3.28
C GLY A 141 -5.07 -15.40 2.86
N ILE A 142 -4.53 -14.19 2.89
CA ILE A 142 -5.20 -12.93 2.52
C ILE A 142 -4.44 -12.29 1.36
N TYR A 143 -5.09 -12.20 0.21
CA TYR A 143 -4.47 -11.75 -1.04
C TYR A 143 -5.07 -10.42 -1.50
N PHE A 144 -4.24 -9.57 -2.07
CA PHE A 144 -4.65 -8.28 -2.62
C PHE A 144 -4.11 -8.11 -4.03
N ASN A 145 -4.80 -7.29 -4.83
CA ASN A 145 -4.27 -6.87 -6.11
C ASN A 145 -3.33 -5.69 -5.88
N TYR A 146 -2.03 -5.92 -5.94
CA TYR A 146 -1.06 -4.86 -5.82
C TYR A 146 -0.75 -4.28 -7.19
N TRP A 147 -0.54 -2.98 -7.24
CA TRP A 147 0.04 -2.30 -8.36
C TRP A 147 1.45 -1.92 -7.92
N THR A 148 2.46 -2.30 -8.69
CA THR A 148 3.85 -2.28 -8.22
C THR A 148 4.75 -1.58 -9.22
N TYR A 149 5.95 -1.23 -8.75
CA TYR A 149 7.11 -1.12 -9.61
C TYR A 149 8.00 -2.35 -9.34
N ASN A 150 8.32 -3.11 -10.38
CA ASN A 150 9.14 -4.33 -10.34
C ASN A 150 8.62 -5.42 -9.38
N ASN A 151 7.30 -5.64 -9.33
CA ASN A 151 6.66 -6.78 -8.64
C ASN A 151 6.90 -6.83 -7.12
N GLN A 152 7.20 -5.70 -6.48
CA GLN A 152 7.36 -5.60 -5.03
C GLN A 152 6.78 -4.29 -4.48
N VAL A 153 6.52 -4.30 -3.17
CA VAL A 153 6.05 -3.15 -2.40
C VAL A 153 6.92 -2.97 -1.14
N PRO A 154 7.53 -1.78 -0.93
CA PRO A 154 7.63 -0.69 -1.90
C PRO A 154 8.40 -1.12 -3.17
N GLY A 155 8.37 -0.30 -4.22
CA GLY A 155 9.21 -0.47 -5.40
C GLY A 155 10.71 -0.42 -5.05
N PRO A 156 11.60 -0.77 -6.00
CA PRO A 156 13.05 -0.77 -5.79
C PRO A 156 13.57 0.53 -5.18
N MET A 157 14.45 0.43 -4.18
CA MET A 157 15.17 1.62 -3.71
C MET A 157 16.13 2.07 -4.80
N LEU A 158 16.02 3.33 -5.20
CA LEU A 158 16.91 3.96 -6.16
C LEU A 158 18.00 4.73 -5.39
N ARG A 159 19.23 4.73 -5.89
CA ARG A 159 20.35 5.45 -5.29
C ARG A 159 21.15 6.12 -6.41
N VAL A 160 21.17 7.44 -6.40
CA VAL A 160 21.87 8.30 -7.36
C VAL A 160 22.64 9.37 -6.60
N ARG A 161 23.50 10.12 -7.29
CA ARG A 161 24.30 11.17 -6.68
C ARG A 161 23.84 12.56 -7.10
N GLU A 162 23.95 13.51 -6.18
CA GLU A 162 23.70 14.92 -6.43
C GLU A 162 24.56 15.42 -7.60
N GLY A 163 23.91 16.02 -8.60
CA GLY A 163 24.53 16.48 -9.84
C GLY A 163 24.39 15.51 -11.01
N ASP A 164 24.00 14.25 -10.78
CA ASP A 164 23.80 13.28 -11.85
C ASP A 164 22.71 13.74 -12.81
N THR A 165 22.92 13.44 -14.10
CA THR A 165 21.86 13.48 -15.10
C THR A 165 21.30 12.07 -15.25
N ILE A 166 20.01 11.91 -15.00
CA ILE A 166 19.35 10.61 -14.93
C ILE A 166 18.31 10.50 -16.03
N GLU A 167 18.33 9.39 -16.75
CA GLU A 167 17.26 8.95 -17.64
C GLU A 167 16.49 7.80 -16.99
N LEU A 168 15.21 8.02 -16.69
CA LEU A 168 14.33 6.97 -16.19
C LEU A 168 13.38 6.51 -17.30
N THR A 169 13.43 5.21 -17.57
CA THR A 169 12.53 4.51 -18.47
C THR A 169 11.49 3.76 -17.66
N LEU A 170 10.21 4.06 -17.90
CA LEU A 170 9.08 3.36 -17.30
C LEU A 170 8.38 2.54 -18.38
N THR A 171 8.24 1.24 -18.15
CA THR A 171 7.43 0.33 -18.96
C THR A 171 6.20 -0.10 -18.17
N ASN A 172 5.01 -0.06 -18.76
CA ASN A 172 3.84 -0.68 -18.16
C ASN A 172 3.63 -2.07 -18.75
N HIS A 173 3.65 -3.09 -17.90
CA HIS A 173 3.53 -4.47 -18.35
C HIS A 173 2.19 -4.70 -19.10
N PRO A 174 2.17 -5.46 -20.22
CA PRO A 174 0.93 -5.68 -21.00
C PRO A 174 -0.21 -6.35 -20.23
N SER A 175 0.06 -6.97 -19.07
CA SER A 175 -0.98 -7.58 -18.24
C SER A 175 -1.76 -6.59 -17.38
N SER A 176 -1.26 -5.36 -17.20
CA SER A 176 -1.93 -4.32 -16.41
C SER A 176 -3.27 -3.92 -17.05
N LEU A 177 -4.22 -3.48 -16.22
CA LEU A 177 -5.52 -2.98 -16.66
C LEU A 177 -5.59 -1.44 -16.67
N HIS A 178 -4.66 -0.80 -15.99
CA HIS A 178 -4.60 0.64 -15.80
C HIS A 178 -3.34 1.23 -16.46
N PRO A 179 -3.42 2.48 -16.95
CA PRO A 179 -2.22 3.25 -17.21
C PRO A 179 -1.50 3.55 -15.90
N HIS A 180 -0.18 3.68 -15.98
CA HIS A 180 0.67 4.04 -14.86
C HIS A 180 1.61 5.16 -15.29
N ASN A 181 2.13 5.91 -14.33
CA ASN A 181 3.21 6.86 -14.53
C ASN A 181 4.10 6.87 -13.28
N ILE A 182 5.03 7.81 -13.17
CA ILE A 182 5.84 7.97 -11.97
C ILE A 182 6.09 9.45 -11.69
N ASP A 183 5.79 9.86 -10.46
CA ASP A 183 6.18 11.11 -9.82
C ASP A 183 7.32 10.79 -8.85
N LEU A 184 8.50 11.35 -9.07
CA LEU A 184 9.63 11.29 -8.14
C LEU A 184 9.80 12.67 -7.50
N HIS A 185 9.72 12.76 -6.18
CA HIS A 185 9.88 14.05 -5.47
C HIS A 185 11.30 14.62 -5.57
N ALA A 186 12.28 13.81 -6.02
CA ALA A 186 13.62 14.26 -6.37
C ALA A 186 13.71 15.01 -7.72
N VAL A 187 12.63 15.06 -8.51
CA VAL A 187 12.59 15.70 -9.83
C VAL A 187 12.13 17.15 -9.71
N THR A 188 13.01 18.09 -10.07
CA THR A 188 12.63 19.50 -10.26
C THR A 188 12.01 19.69 -11.65
N GLY A 189 10.72 19.41 -11.78
CA GLY A 189 9.97 19.57 -13.02
C GLY A 189 8.46 19.30 -12.85
N PRO A 190 7.63 19.67 -13.83
CA PRO A 190 6.17 19.50 -13.74
C PRO A 190 5.76 18.04 -13.46
N GLY A 191 4.99 17.85 -12.39
CA GLY A 191 4.47 16.55 -11.97
C GLY A 191 5.53 15.51 -11.62
N GLY A 192 6.77 15.94 -11.30
CA GLY A 192 7.87 15.03 -10.91
C GLY A 192 8.22 13.95 -11.93
N GLY A 193 7.92 14.18 -13.22
CA GLY A 193 8.11 13.20 -14.30
C GLY A 193 6.82 12.50 -14.77
N ALA A 194 5.73 12.59 -14.01
CA ALA A 194 4.49 11.86 -14.27
C ALA A 194 3.82 12.25 -15.60
N VAL A 195 3.91 13.53 -15.97
CA VAL A 195 3.37 14.06 -17.24
C VAL A 195 4.09 13.44 -18.44
N LEU A 196 5.38 13.13 -18.30
CA LEU A 196 6.23 12.57 -19.36
C LEU A 196 6.21 11.04 -19.39
N THR A 197 5.71 10.39 -18.33
CA THR A 197 5.76 8.93 -18.15
C THR A 197 4.38 8.26 -18.09
N ASN A 198 3.32 8.93 -18.54
CA ASN A 198 2.00 8.29 -18.62
C ASN A 198 1.97 7.17 -19.68
N VAL A 199 2.09 5.92 -19.23
CA VAL A 199 2.21 4.71 -20.06
C VAL A 199 0.98 3.81 -19.92
N LYS A 200 0.33 3.53 -21.05
CA LYS A 200 -0.73 2.50 -21.15
C LYS A 200 -0.10 1.10 -21.06
N PRO A 201 -0.89 0.04 -20.75
CA PRO A 201 -0.37 -1.33 -20.79
C PRO A 201 0.34 -1.65 -22.11
N GLY A 202 1.59 -2.10 -22.04
CA GLY A 202 2.49 -2.37 -23.17
C GLY A 202 3.27 -1.16 -23.70
N GLU A 203 3.08 0.03 -23.15
CA GLU A 203 3.80 1.24 -23.55
C GLU A 203 5.05 1.46 -22.67
N THR A 204 6.07 2.07 -23.27
CA THR A 204 7.30 2.47 -22.61
C THR A 204 7.56 3.94 -22.89
N LYS A 205 7.93 4.70 -21.86
CA LYS A 205 8.36 6.11 -21.99
C LYS A 205 9.59 6.37 -21.16
N THR A 206 10.40 7.32 -21.62
CA THR A 206 11.63 7.75 -20.95
C THR A 206 11.61 9.25 -20.78
N PHE A 207 12.09 9.72 -19.63
CA PHE A 207 12.37 11.13 -19.41
C PHE A 207 13.69 11.32 -18.70
N LYS A 208 14.22 12.55 -18.76
CA LYS A 208 15.51 12.91 -18.20
C LYS A 208 15.36 14.07 -17.22
N TRP A 209 16.10 14.02 -16.11
CA TRP A 209 16.25 15.15 -15.19
C TRP A 209 17.68 15.20 -14.64
N LYS A 210 17.99 16.28 -13.92
CA LYS A 210 19.21 16.42 -13.15
C LYS A 210 18.86 16.36 -11.66
N ALA A 211 19.53 15.52 -10.88
CA ALA A 211 19.34 15.46 -9.44
C ALA A 211 20.01 16.68 -8.79
N LEU A 212 19.22 17.68 -8.37
CA LEU A 212 19.75 18.96 -7.89
C LEU A 212 19.92 19.02 -6.37
N ASN A 213 19.13 18.25 -5.63
CA ASN A 213 19.03 18.37 -4.17
C ASN A 213 19.34 17.02 -3.53
N PRO A 214 20.32 16.92 -2.63
CA PRO A 214 20.52 15.71 -1.84
C PRO A 214 19.32 15.49 -0.91
N GLY A 215 19.08 14.23 -0.54
CA GLY A 215 17.93 13.85 0.30
C GLY A 215 17.42 12.46 -0.01
N LEU A 216 16.53 11.97 0.85
CA LEU A 216 15.76 10.75 0.59
C LEU A 216 14.32 11.16 0.24
N TYR A 217 13.89 10.80 -0.97
CA TYR A 217 12.62 11.26 -1.55
C TYR A 217 11.72 10.07 -1.86
N VAL A 218 10.41 10.27 -1.69
CA VAL A 218 9.41 9.32 -2.18
C VAL A 218 9.29 9.44 -3.70
N TYR A 219 9.06 8.30 -4.35
CA TYR A 219 8.43 8.27 -5.65
C TYR A 219 7.14 7.45 -5.59
N HIS A 220 6.16 7.78 -6.41
CA HIS A 220 4.90 7.05 -6.49
C HIS A 220 4.19 7.25 -7.83
N CYS A 221 3.12 6.49 -8.08
CA CYS A 221 2.29 6.71 -9.25
C CYS A 221 1.44 7.97 -9.05
N ALA A 222 1.28 8.78 -10.09
CA ALA A 222 0.46 9.99 -10.12
C ALA A 222 -0.58 9.95 -11.26
N THR A 223 -0.99 8.76 -11.68
CA THR A 223 -2.13 8.58 -12.59
C THR A 223 -3.43 8.86 -11.83
N PRO A 224 -4.35 9.69 -12.36
CA PRO A 224 -5.67 9.87 -11.73
C PRO A 224 -6.48 8.56 -11.68
N ASN A 225 -6.97 8.09 -10.53
CA ASN A 225 -6.94 8.68 -9.18
C ASN A 225 -5.66 8.29 -8.39
N VAL A 226 -4.85 9.28 -8.02
CA VAL A 226 -3.51 9.10 -7.41
C VAL A 226 -3.56 8.29 -6.11
N SER A 227 -4.51 8.59 -5.22
CA SER A 227 -4.56 7.92 -3.90
C SER A 227 -4.93 6.44 -4.02
N THR A 228 -5.76 6.09 -5.02
CA THR A 228 -6.05 4.69 -5.35
C THR A 228 -4.76 3.99 -5.79
N HIS A 229 -4.01 4.56 -6.73
CA HIS A 229 -2.76 3.95 -7.21
C HIS A 229 -1.74 3.71 -6.08
N ASN A 230 -1.56 4.70 -5.20
CA ASN A 230 -0.64 4.58 -4.07
C ASN A 230 -1.12 3.54 -3.05
N SER A 231 -2.42 3.50 -2.75
CA SER A 231 -3.02 2.50 -1.84
C SER A 231 -2.93 1.05 -2.36
N HIS A 232 -2.68 0.88 -3.67
CA HIS A 232 -2.38 -0.40 -4.27
C HIS A 232 -0.90 -0.80 -4.19
N GLY A 233 -0.02 0.04 -3.64
CA GLY A 233 1.40 -0.26 -3.40
C GLY A 233 2.40 0.42 -4.36
N GLN A 234 1.96 1.33 -5.24
CA GLN A 234 2.85 2.01 -6.20
C GLN A 234 3.62 3.17 -5.58
N TYR A 235 4.55 2.86 -4.69
CA TYR A 235 5.44 3.83 -4.07
C TYR A 235 6.81 3.22 -3.78
N GLY A 236 7.85 4.05 -3.65
CA GLY A 236 9.18 3.65 -3.21
C GLY A 236 10.05 4.86 -2.86
N LEU A 237 11.34 4.63 -2.62
CA LEU A 237 12.30 5.67 -2.26
C LEU A 237 13.43 5.82 -3.28
N ILE A 238 13.84 7.07 -3.50
CA ILE A 238 15.07 7.44 -4.19
C ILE A 238 15.96 8.25 -3.24
N LEU A 239 17.16 7.74 -2.99
CA LEU A 239 18.22 8.46 -2.31
C LEU A 239 19.04 9.24 -3.34
N VAL A 240 19.06 10.56 -3.20
CA VAL A 240 20.04 11.43 -3.84
C VAL A 240 21.16 11.67 -2.83
N GLU A 241 22.24 10.91 -2.96
CA GLU A 241 23.41 11.06 -2.10
C GLU A 241 24.10 12.39 -2.34
N PRO A 242 24.56 13.08 -1.28
CA PRO A 242 25.36 14.29 -1.44
C PRO A 242 26.71 13.95 -2.09
N ARG A 243 27.39 14.94 -2.68
CA ARG A 243 28.65 14.72 -3.42
C ARG A 243 29.77 14.17 -2.54
N GLU A 244 29.79 14.51 -1.26
CA GLU A 244 30.72 13.99 -0.28
C GLU A 244 30.39 12.56 0.17
N GLY A 245 29.18 12.07 -0.14
CA GLY A 245 28.65 10.80 0.36
C GLY A 245 28.10 10.90 1.78
N LEU A 246 27.41 9.85 2.22
CA LEU A 246 26.95 9.75 3.60
C LEU A 246 28.05 9.18 4.51
N VAL A 247 27.95 9.47 5.81
CA VAL A 247 28.76 8.79 6.83
C VAL A 247 28.52 7.28 6.70
N LYS A 248 29.60 6.49 6.74
CA LYS A 248 29.49 5.03 6.64
C LYS A 248 28.88 4.45 7.90
N VAL A 249 28.03 3.44 7.70
CA VAL A 249 27.41 2.62 8.73
C VAL A 249 27.61 1.15 8.36
N ASP A 250 27.43 0.24 9.31
CA ASP A 250 27.64 -1.19 9.10
C ASP A 250 26.43 -1.85 8.40
N LYS A 251 25.22 -1.33 8.66
CA LYS A 251 23.97 -1.83 8.08
C LYS A 251 23.09 -0.71 7.58
N GLU A 252 22.52 -0.92 6.39
CA GLU A 252 21.49 -0.05 5.82
C GLU A 252 20.22 -0.87 5.57
N PHE A 253 19.06 -0.35 5.98
CA PHE A 253 17.76 -0.98 5.75
C PHE A 253 16.79 -0.04 5.03
N TYR A 254 15.97 -0.62 4.15
CA TYR A 254 14.90 0.05 3.40
C TYR A 254 13.53 -0.37 3.92
N VAL A 255 12.85 0.58 4.56
CA VAL A 255 11.54 0.34 5.20
C VAL A 255 10.57 1.39 4.72
N MET A 256 9.38 0.98 4.29
CA MET A 256 8.34 1.91 3.89
C MET A 256 6.98 1.49 4.44
N GLN A 257 6.35 2.38 5.20
CA GLN A 257 4.99 2.20 5.68
C GLN A 257 4.00 2.41 4.52
N GLY A 258 2.93 1.62 4.49
CA GLY A 258 1.81 1.84 3.60
C GLY A 258 0.49 1.33 4.15
N GLU A 259 -0.59 1.79 3.54
CA GLU A 259 -1.98 1.53 3.93
C GLU A 259 -2.69 0.67 2.90
N LEU A 260 -3.41 -0.36 3.35
CA LEU A 260 -4.23 -1.21 2.50
C LEU A 260 -5.69 -1.16 2.95
N TYR A 261 -6.54 -0.73 2.00
CA TYR A 261 -7.97 -0.55 2.20
C TYR A 261 -8.71 -1.70 1.54
N THR A 262 -9.31 -2.58 2.34
CA THR A 262 -9.80 -3.87 1.86
C THR A 262 -11.24 -4.12 2.30
N MET A 263 -12.09 -4.56 1.37
CA MET A 263 -13.49 -4.84 1.64
C MET A 263 -13.69 -6.01 2.61
N GLY A 264 -14.30 -5.70 3.75
CA GLY A 264 -14.63 -6.66 4.82
C GLY A 264 -13.84 -6.43 6.10
N GLN A 265 -13.96 -7.36 7.05
CA GLN A 265 -13.27 -7.26 8.34
C GLN A 265 -11.80 -7.67 8.23
N LEU A 266 -10.98 -7.15 9.14
CA LEU A 266 -9.60 -7.59 9.34
C LEU A 266 -9.55 -9.13 9.47
N GLY A 267 -8.60 -9.76 8.78
CA GLY A 267 -8.40 -11.22 8.82
C GLY A 267 -9.22 -12.02 7.79
N LYS A 268 -10.10 -11.38 7.02
CA LYS A 268 -10.88 -12.04 5.95
C LYS A 268 -9.95 -12.70 4.92
N LYS A 269 -10.08 -14.02 4.76
CA LYS A 269 -9.26 -14.84 3.85
C LYS A 269 -9.69 -14.72 2.38
N GLY A 270 -8.78 -15.07 1.49
CA GLY A 270 -8.95 -15.04 0.05
C GLY A 270 -8.51 -13.73 -0.59
N LEU A 271 -8.86 -13.55 -1.86
CA LEU A 271 -8.62 -12.30 -2.58
C LEU A 271 -9.60 -11.23 -2.10
N VAL A 272 -9.09 -10.22 -1.40
CA VAL A 272 -9.88 -9.10 -0.88
C VAL A 272 -9.90 -7.94 -1.88
N PRO A 273 -11.08 -7.42 -2.24
CA PRO A 273 -11.20 -6.23 -3.10
C PRO A 273 -10.78 -4.95 -2.37
N PHE A 274 -10.43 -3.92 -3.14
CA PHE A 274 -10.14 -2.57 -2.65
C PHE A 274 -11.41 -1.87 -2.12
N ASP A 275 -11.26 -1.12 -1.02
CA ASP A 275 -12.34 -0.34 -0.39
C ASP A 275 -12.10 1.18 -0.55
N SER A 276 -12.83 1.80 -1.48
CA SER A 276 -12.71 3.23 -1.74
C SER A 276 -13.38 4.11 -0.67
N GLU A 277 -14.35 3.59 0.07
CA GLU A 277 -15.02 4.34 1.13
C GLU A 277 -14.06 4.46 2.33
N ALA A 278 -13.47 3.33 2.74
CA ALA A 278 -12.45 3.30 3.78
C ALA A 278 -11.22 4.17 3.41
N LEU A 279 -10.84 4.21 2.12
CA LEU A 279 -9.79 5.11 1.62
C LEU A 279 -10.10 6.58 1.93
N LEU A 280 -11.32 7.04 1.61
CA LEU A 280 -11.70 8.44 1.82
C LEU A 280 -11.89 8.78 3.30
N GLU A 281 -12.30 7.80 4.11
CA GLU A 281 -12.40 7.96 5.56
C GLU A 281 -11.04 7.90 6.27
N GLY A 282 -9.99 7.42 5.61
CA GLY A 282 -8.67 7.21 6.21
C GLY A 282 -8.65 6.07 7.23
N THR A 283 -9.46 5.04 7.00
CA THR A 283 -9.66 3.90 7.92
C THR A 283 -9.12 2.58 7.35
N PRO A 284 -7.80 2.44 7.08
CA PRO A 284 -7.27 1.24 6.44
C PRO A 284 -7.44 0.00 7.32
N ASN A 285 -7.67 -1.15 6.69
CA ASN A 285 -7.73 -2.43 7.39
C ASN A 285 -6.34 -2.87 7.82
N TYR A 286 -5.35 -2.70 6.93
CA TYR A 286 -3.97 -3.04 7.20
C TYR A 286 -3.07 -1.82 7.07
N VAL A 287 -2.10 -1.74 7.96
CA VAL A 287 -0.97 -0.83 7.86
C VAL A 287 0.25 -1.72 7.94
N THR A 288 1.16 -1.63 6.98
CA THR A 288 2.27 -2.60 6.86
C THR A 288 3.58 -1.88 6.59
N PHE A 289 4.69 -2.45 7.07
CA PHE A 289 6.01 -2.14 6.53
C PHE A 289 6.33 -3.09 5.37
N ASN A 290 6.77 -2.53 4.25
CA ASN A 290 7.10 -3.28 3.04
C ASN A 290 5.95 -4.17 2.54
N GLY A 291 4.75 -3.60 2.47
CA GLY A 291 3.62 -4.13 1.71
C GLY A 291 2.86 -5.30 2.32
N LYS A 292 3.40 -5.99 3.34
CA LYS A 292 2.78 -7.16 3.98
C LYS A 292 3.01 -7.19 5.48
N VAL A 293 2.18 -7.95 6.21
CA VAL A 293 2.36 -8.22 7.63
C VAL A 293 3.53 -9.18 7.80
N GLU A 294 4.56 -8.73 8.53
CA GLU A 294 5.74 -9.55 8.74
C GLU A 294 5.42 -10.82 9.55
N GLN A 295 6.04 -11.94 9.18
CA GLN A 295 5.84 -13.26 9.82
C GLN A 295 7.13 -13.79 10.46
N VAL A 296 8.28 -13.42 9.90
CA VAL A 296 9.62 -13.81 10.33
C VAL A 296 10.52 -12.58 10.25
N PRO A 297 11.53 -12.44 11.11
CA PRO A 297 12.48 -11.34 11.00
C PRO A 297 13.13 -11.30 9.62
N ARG A 298 13.13 -10.13 8.99
CA ARG A 298 13.76 -9.92 7.67
C ARG A 298 15.01 -9.04 7.75
N MET A 299 15.24 -8.36 8.87
CA MET A 299 16.42 -7.51 9.10
C MET A 299 17.31 -8.17 10.14
N HIS A 300 18.62 -8.21 9.86
CA HIS A 300 19.60 -8.87 10.72
C HIS A 300 20.83 -7.99 10.89
N ALA A 301 21.30 -7.87 12.14
CA ALA A 301 22.50 -7.12 12.49
C ALA A 301 23.25 -7.81 13.64
N LYS A 302 24.39 -7.24 14.03
CA LYS A 302 25.19 -7.70 15.15
C LYS A 302 25.33 -6.62 16.20
N VAL A 303 25.55 -7.03 17.45
CA VAL A 303 26.01 -6.13 18.50
C VAL A 303 27.29 -5.44 18.03
N GLY A 304 27.34 -4.12 18.18
CA GLY A 304 28.41 -3.25 17.69
C GLY A 304 28.12 -2.60 16.33
N ASP A 305 27.19 -3.12 15.53
CA ASP A 305 26.83 -2.52 14.24
C ASP A 305 26.17 -1.15 14.45
N THR A 306 26.59 -0.16 13.64
CA THR A 306 25.84 1.07 13.43
C THR A 306 24.83 0.82 12.31
N VAL A 307 23.56 1.10 12.58
CA VAL A 307 22.43 0.87 11.66
C VAL A 307 21.92 2.20 11.14
N ARG A 308 21.66 2.29 9.83
CA ARG A 308 20.84 3.34 9.20
C ARG A 308 19.59 2.73 8.61
N ILE A 309 18.43 3.32 8.90
CA ILE A 309 17.16 2.93 8.28
C ILE A 309 16.63 4.10 7.44
N TYR A 310 16.43 3.84 6.15
CA TYR A 310 15.73 4.72 5.23
C TYR A 310 14.23 4.42 5.35
N VAL A 311 13.51 5.30 6.05
CA VAL A 311 12.10 5.09 6.40
C VAL A 311 11.22 5.99 5.53
N GLY A 312 10.46 5.39 4.62
CA GLY A 312 9.43 6.10 3.86
C GLY A 312 8.03 5.91 4.44
N ASN A 313 7.10 6.78 4.06
CA ASN A 313 5.68 6.54 4.25
C ASN A 313 4.94 6.79 2.94
N GLY A 314 4.52 5.71 2.28
CA GLY A 314 3.72 5.77 1.05
C GLY A 314 2.31 6.33 1.29
N GLY A 315 1.89 6.41 2.56
CA GLY A 315 0.59 6.89 2.98
C GLY A 315 -0.54 5.95 2.56
N VAL A 316 -1.71 6.46 2.21
CA VAL A 316 -1.96 7.83 1.72
C VAL A 316 -2.49 8.84 2.76
N ASN A 317 -2.98 8.40 3.92
CA ASN A 317 -3.67 9.29 4.88
C ASN A 317 -2.94 9.45 6.22
N LEU A 318 -2.27 8.40 6.69
CA LEU A 318 -1.76 8.29 8.05
C LEU A 318 -0.31 8.78 8.14
N ILE A 319 -0.03 9.57 9.18
CA ILE A 319 1.33 9.88 9.60
C ILE A 319 1.85 8.71 10.44
N SER A 320 3.06 8.22 10.15
CA SER A 320 3.73 7.22 10.98
C SER A 320 4.42 7.90 12.15
N SER A 321 4.16 7.41 13.37
CA SER A 321 4.99 7.73 14.54
C SER A 321 6.08 6.66 14.64
N PHE A 322 7.05 6.70 13.74
CA PHE A 322 8.04 5.64 13.58
C PHE A 322 8.94 5.53 14.80
N HIS A 323 9.04 4.31 15.34
CA HIS A 323 9.78 4.00 16.56
C HIS A 323 10.40 2.60 16.46
N VAL A 324 11.57 2.41 17.09
CA VAL A 324 12.19 1.10 17.30
C VAL A 324 12.15 0.78 18.79
N ILE A 325 11.32 -0.18 19.18
CA ILE A 325 11.18 -0.60 20.59
C ILE A 325 12.50 -1.19 21.05
N GLY A 326 13.04 -0.61 22.12
CA GLY A 326 14.32 -1.01 22.73
C GLY A 326 15.52 -0.17 22.31
N GLU A 327 15.36 0.76 21.35
CA GLU A 327 16.43 1.64 20.89
C GLU A 327 16.08 3.13 21.01
N ILE A 328 17.12 3.95 20.96
CA ILE A 328 17.04 5.40 20.84
C ILE A 328 17.76 5.77 19.54
N PHE A 329 17.17 6.64 18.72
CA PHE A 329 17.87 7.13 17.53
C PHE A 329 18.99 8.08 17.95
N ASP A 330 20.23 7.68 17.70
CA ASP A 330 21.41 8.51 17.90
C ASP A 330 21.33 9.74 17.01
N THR A 331 20.96 9.56 15.74
CA THR A 331 20.75 10.64 14.77
C THR A 331 19.45 10.42 14.00
N VAL A 332 18.68 11.49 13.82
CA VAL A 332 17.54 11.54 12.91
C VAL A 332 17.75 12.68 11.92
N TYR A 333 17.52 12.39 10.64
CA TYR A 333 17.37 13.38 9.57
C TYR A 333 15.86 13.66 9.42
N PRO A 334 15.32 14.67 10.12
CA PRO A 334 13.88 14.94 10.12
C PRO A 334 13.42 15.30 8.70
N ASN A 335 12.33 14.69 8.24
CA ASN A 335 11.85 14.83 6.85
C ASN A 335 12.89 14.46 5.78
N ALA A 336 13.94 13.70 6.14
CA ALA A 336 14.98 13.22 5.21
C ALA A 336 15.76 14.32 4.46
N ASN A 337 15.87 15.53 5.04
CA ASN A 337 16.59 16.65 4.47
C ASN A 337 18.12 16.57 4.67
N ILE A 338 18.83 15.82 3.83
CA ILE A 338 20.30 15.72 3.90
C ILE A 338 20.94 17.11 3.71
N GLY A 339 21.80 17.51 4.65
CA GLY A 339 22.40 18.85 4.73
C GLY A 339 21.61 19.85 5.58
N GLY A 340 20.45 19.45 6.11
CA GLY A 340 19.63 20.21 7.06
C GLY A 340 20.04 20.00 8.53
N ALA A 341 19.15 20.43 9.43
CA ALA A 341 19.31 20.21 10.86
C ALA A 341 19.11 18.73 11.21
N LEU A 342 19.96 18.22 12.10
CA LEU A 342 19.86 16.87 12.66
C LEU A 342 19.23 16.92 14.05
N GLU A 343 18.46 15.90 14.38
CA GLU A 343 18.00 15.64 15.75
C GLU A 343 18.81 14.49 16.34
N TYR A 344 19.05 14.53 17.65
CA TYR A 344 19.83 13.52 18.36
C TYR A 344 19.07 13.03 19.58
N ASN A 345 19.31 11.77 19.97
CA ASN A 345 18.68 11.13 21.12
C ASN A 345 17.15 11.13 21.04
N THR A 346 16.62 10.87 19.84
CA THR A 346 15.19 10.90 19.55
C THR A 346 14.59 9.51 19.69
N GLN A 347 13.51 9.36 20.48
CA GLN A 347 12.86 8.06 20.66
C GLN A 347 11.95 7.66 19.48
N ALA A 348 11.31 8.63 18.83
CA ALA A 348 10.34 8.42 17.76
C ALA A 348 10.34 9.63 16.84
N THR A 349 10.11 9.41 15.55
CA THR A 349 10.07 10.48 14.56
C THR A 349 8.80 10.40 13.71
N ALA A 350 8.26 11.55 13.32
CA ALA A 350 7.10 11.62 12.46
C ALA A 350 7.52 11.43 10.99
N VAL A 351 6.89 10.48 10.29
CA VAL A 351 7.07 10.29 8.85
C VAL A 351 5.74 10.58 8.15
N LEU A 352 5.67 11.70 7.45
CA LEU A 352 4.46 12.19 6.79
C LEU A 352 4.05 11.29 5.60
N PRO A 353 2.75 11.17 5.26
CA PRO A 353 2.35 10.49 4.03
C PRO A 353 2.97 11.21 2.81
N GLY A 354 3.62 10.45 1.93
CA GLY A 354 4.43 11.01 0.83
C GLY A 354 5.79 11.58 1.27
N GLY A 355 6.16 11.43 2.54
CA GLY A 355 7.43 11.86 3.09
C GLY A 355 8.34 10.68 3.48
N ALA A 356 9.53 11.03 3.95
CA ALA A 356 10.52 10.08 4.43
C ALA A 356 11.29 10.64 5.65
N GLY A 357 12.03 9.77 6.33
CA GLY A 357 12.99 10.09 7.36
C GLY A 357 14.18 9.13 7.27
N ILE A 358 15.31 9.53 7.87
CA ILE A 358 16.47 8.66 8.03
C ILE A 358 16.78 8.61 9.53
N VAL A 359 16.91 7.42 10.08
CA VAL A 359 17.31 7.22 11.48
C VAL A 359 18.58 6.40 11.55
N GLU A 360 19.43 6.73 12.50
CA GLU A 360 20.68 6.03 12.77
C GLU A 360 20.81 5.73 14.26
N PHE A 361 21.29 4.54 14.59
CA PHE A 361 21.54 4.12 15.97
C PHE A 361 22.55 2.97 16.00
N LYS A 362 23.28 2.86 17.10
CA LYS A 362 24.18 1.74 17.38
C LYS A 362 23.47 0.65 18.17
N LEU A 363 23.75 -0.61 17.83
CA LEU A 363 23.22 -1.76 18.55
C LEU A 363 24.17 -2.23 19.65
N ASP A 364 23.77 -2.12 20.91
CA ASP A 364 24.64 -2.45 22.05
C ASP A 364 24.25 -3.76 22.79
N VAL A 365 23.06 -4.32 22.53
CA VAL A 365 22.55 -5.53 23.20
C VAL A 365 21.94 -6.49 22.16
N PRO A 366 22.12 -7.82 22.28
CA PRO A 366 21.49 -8.78 21.37
C PRO A 366 20.00 -8.93 21.68
N GLY A 367 19.19 -9.24 20.67
CA GLY A 367 17.75 -9.42 20.86
C GLY A 367 16.92 -9.12 19.62
N LYS A 368 15.61 -9.02 19.81
CA LYS A 368 14.66 -8.64 18.76
C LYS A 368 14.11 -7.25 19.04
N TYR A 369 14.40 -6.34 18.12
CA TYR A 369 13.94 -4.96 18.17
C TYR A 369 12.77 -4.79 17.21
N LEU A 370 11.67 -4.23 17.70
CA LEU A 370 10.44 -4.08 16.93
C LEU A 370 10.36 -2.67 16.35
N LEU A 371 10.40 -2.56 15.03
CA LEU A 371 10.02 -1.36 14.30
C LEU A 371 8.49 -1.25 14.35
N VAL A 372 7.95 -0.11 14.75
CA VAL A 372 6.49 0.09 14.87
C VAL A 372 6.07 1.48 14.40
N ASP A 373 4.80 1.58 14.01
CA ASP A 373 4.06 2.84 14.09
C ASP A 373 3.47 2.98 15.51
N HIS A 374 3.97 3.96 16.28
CA HIS A 374 3.61 4.14 17.68
C HIS A 374 2.18 4.68 17.90
N ALA A 375 1.41 4.91 16.84
CA ALA A 375 -0.05 4.82 16.94
C ALA A 375 -0.47 3.34 17.11
N LEU A 376 -0.12 2.76 18.27
CA LEU A 376 0.06 1.32 18.52
C LEU A 376 -1.14 0.44 18.17
N ALA A 377 -2.36 0.98 18.10
CA ALA A 377 -3.51 0.25 17.56
C ALA A 377 -3.24 -0.30 16.13
N ARG A 378 -2.36 0.34 15.37
CA ARG A 378 -1.91 -0.07 14.03
C ARG A 378 -1.02 -1.31 14.04
N MET A 379 -0.40 -1.69 15.16
CA MET A 379 0.29 -2.98 15.28
C MET A 379 -0.70 -4.15 15.09
N ASN A 380 -1.93 -4.02 15.60
CA ASN A 380 -3.00 -5.01 15.35
C ASN A 380 -3.42 -5.07 13.87
N LYS A 381 -3.07 -4.03 13.08
CA LYS A 381 -3.28 -3.95 11.64
C LYS A 381 -2.04 -4.36 10.83
N GLY A 382 -0.93 -4.72 11.48
CA GLY A 382 0.30 -5.19 10.84
C GLY A 382 1.47 -4.20 10.79
N ALA A 383 1.37 -3.04 11.46
CA ALA A 383 2.39 -1.98 11.39
C ALA A 383 3.58 -2.26 12.30
N TRP A 384 4.22 -3.41 12.09
CA TRP A 384 5.41 -3.81 12.82
C TRP A 384 6.36 -4.61 11.93
N ALA A 385 7.65 -4.51 12.23
CA ALA A 385 8.71 -5.34 11.65
C ALA A 385 9.79 -5.64 12.71
N VAL A 386 10.66 -6.61 12.45
CA VAL A 386 11.64 -7.13 13.40
C VAL A 386 13.05 -7.00 12.84
N LEU A 387 13.90 -6.32 13.61
CA LEU A 387 15.34 -6.34 13.49
C LEU A 387 15.89 -7.35 14.51
N GLU A 388 16.46 -8.44 14.02
CA GLU A 388 17.10 -9.45 14.86
C GLU A 388 18.61 -9.17 14.99
N VAL A 389 19.06 -9.04 16.23
CA VAL A 389 20.42 -8.66 16.58
C VAL A 389 21.09 -9.81 17.32
N THR A 390 22.24 -10.24 16.81
CA THR A 390 23.01 -11.35 17.37
C THR A 390 24.34 -10.84 17.95
N GLY A 391 24.82 -11.45 19.02
CA GLY A 391 26.07 -11.04 19.67
C GLY A 391 26.10 -11.42 21.14
N ASP A 392 27.15 -10.98 21.82
CA ASP A 392 27.33 -11.22 23.25
C ASP A 392 26.40 -10.30 24.06
N GLU A 393 25.85 -10.81 25.16
CA GLU A 393 25.08 -10.01 26.10
C GLU A 393 25.95 -8.92 26.75
N ASN A 394 25.33 -7.79 27.10
CA ASN A 394 25.99 -6.72 27.84
C ASN A 394 25.21 -6.39 29.12
N PRO A 395 25.46 -7.10 30.24
CA PRO A 395 24.71 -6.95 31.49
C PRO A 395 24.83 -5.58 32.14
N ASP A 396 25.89 -4.82 31.82
CA ASP A 396 26.10 -3.45 32.29
C ASP A 396 25.10 -2.46 31.64
N ILE A 397 24.55 -2.81 30.47
CA ILE A 397 23.54 -2.03 29.75
C ILE A 397 22.13 -2.56 30.02
N PHE A 398 21.91 -3.87 29.86
CA PHE A 398 20.60 -4.49 30.01
C PHE A 398 20.71 -5.88 30.63
N SER A 399 20.15 -6.04 31.82
CA SER A 399 20.09 -7.32 32.53
C SER A 399 18.83 -7.41 33.40
N PRO A 400 18.29 -8.63 33.62
CA PRO A 400 17.24 -8.83 34.60
C PRO A 400 17.78 -8.60 36.03
N VAL A 401 16.97 -7.98 36.88
CA VAL A 401 17.27 -7.82 38.31
C VAL A 401 16.43 -8.80 39.13
N GLY A 402 17.04 -9.88 39.64
CA GLY A 402 16.39 -10.90 40.48
C GLY A 402 16.26 -12.28 39.82
N LYS A 403 16.18 -13.34 40.65
CA LYS A 403 16.30 -14.74 40.23
C LYS A 403 15.15 -15.22 39.32
N GLU A 404 15.54 -16.04 38.35
CA GLU A 404 14.71 -16.93 37.51
C GLU A 404 13.52 -17.58 38.24
#